data_AF-A0A521VMX4-F1
#
_entry.id   AF-A0A521VMX4-F1
#
_cell.length_a   1.000
_cell.length_b   1.000
_cell.length_c   1.000
_cell.angle_alpha   90.00
_cell.angle_beta   90.00
_cell.angle_gamma   90.00
#
_symmetry.space_group_name_H-M   'P 1'
#
loop_
_entity.id
_entity.type
_entity.pdbx_description
1 polymer ?
#
loop_
_entity_poly.entity_id
_entity_poly.type
_entity_poly.pdbx_seq_one_letter_code
_entity_poly.pdbx_strand_id
1 'polypeptide(L)'
;MEKVAKYKAIAKEVLSAITDRKNRSRRPAAYQLIADEANGNYLLLRNGWQGGTRLYGIIIHVDVKEDGKVWLQQDATDLVVADLLLEKGVAAEDLVLGFLTPTMREDMADAAA
;
A
#
# COMPACT_ATOMS: atom_id res chain seq x y z
N MET A 1 -19.08 3.11 -7.87
CA MET A 1 -18.68 4.47 -7.44
C MET A 1 -18.46 4.56 -5.94
N GLU A 2 -19.44 4.19 -5.11
CA GLU A 2 -19.30 4.27 -3.63
C GLU A 2 -18.21 3.34 -3.07
N LYS A 3 -18.14 2.08 -3.53
CA LYS A 3 -17.08 1.13 -3.15
C LYS A 3 -15.67 1.63 -3.46
N VAL A 4 -15.45 2.12 -4.68
CA VAL A 4 -14.16 2.70 -5.10
C VAL A 4 -13.81 3.92 -4.26
N ALA A 5 -14.76 4.82 -4.01
CA ALA A 5 -14.55 5.98 -3.15
C ALA A 5 -14.17 5.57 -1.71
N LYS A 6 -14.87 4.57 -1.14
CA LYS A 6 -14.53 3.97 0.15
C LYS A 6 -13.11 3.42 0.17
N TYR A 7 -12.72 2.65 -0.85
CA TYR A 7 -11.38 2.04 -0.91
C TYR A 7 -10.27 3.07 -1.13
N LYS A 8 -10.52 4.10 -1.94
CA LYS A 8 -9.64 5.28 -2.06
C LYS A 8 -9.43 5.97 -0.71
N ALA A 9 -10.50 6.16 0.06
CA ALA A 9 -10.42 6.74 1.40
C ALA A 9 -9.61 5.85 2.36
N ILE A 10 -9.87 4.54 2.38
CA ILE A 10 -9.13 3.57 3.21
C ILE A 10 -7.65 3.54 2.85
N ALA A 11 -7.30 3.43 1.57
CA ALA A 11 -5.92 3.40 1.11
C ALA A 11 -5.15 4.66 1.53
N LYS A 12 -5.78 5.84 1.36
CA LYS A 12 -5.23 7.12 1.81
C LYS A 12 -5.04 7.14 3.33
N GLU A 13 -6.03 6.70 4.11
CA GLU A 13 -5.97 6.67 5.57
C GLU A 13 -4.84 5.77 6.07
N VAL A 14 -4.75 4.55 5.56
CA VAL A 14 -3.72 3.57 5.92
C VAL A 14 -2.33 4.14 5.64
N LEU A 15 -2.08 4.63 4.42
CA LEU A 15 -0.77 5.17 4.07
C LEU A 15 -0.44 6.45 4.84
N SER A 16 -1.42 7.31 5.14
CA SER A 16 -1.22 8.50 5.98
C SER A 16 -0.79 8.11 7.39
N ALA A 17 -1.50 7.16 8.02
CA ALA A 17 -1.18 6.68 9.37
C ALA A 17 0.23 6.07 9.45
N ILE A 18 0.63 5.28 8.43
CA ILE A 18 1.98 4.72 8.35
C ILE A 18 3.02 5.83 8.19
N THR A 19 2.75 6.81 7.31
CA THR A 19 3.64 7.96 7.08
C THR A 19 3.90 8.73 8.38
N ASP A 20 2.83 9.08 9.09
CA ASP A 20 2.91 9.79 10.37
C ASP A 20 3.69 9.00 11.41
N ARG A 21 3.37 7.70 11.56
CA ARG A 21 4.08 6.82 12.50
C ARG A 21 5.57 6.73 12.18
N LYS A 22 5.94 6.59 10.90
CA LYS A 22 7.35 6.52 10.47
C LYS A 22 8.08 7.84 10.77
N ASN A 23 7.43 8.98 10.54
CA ASN A 23 8.01 10.31 10.75
C ASN A 23 8.05 10.77 12.22
N ARG A 24 7.25 10.20 13.13
CA ARG A 24 7.35 10.48 14.58
C ARG A 24 8.66 10.00 15.20
N SER A 25 9.29 8.98 14.62
CA SER A 25 10.61 8.51 15.05
C SER A 25 11.69 9.34 14.37
N ARG A 26 12.78 9.69 15.06
CA ARG A 26 13.97 10.26 14.40
C ARG A 26 14.57 9.22 13.45
N ARG A 27 14.16 9.28 12.18
CA ARG A 27 14.62 8.41 11.09
C ARG A 27 15.64 9.16 10.23
N PRO A 28 16.61 8.47 9.63
CA PRO A 28 17.57 9.07 8.70
C PRO A 28 16.95 9.49 7.35
N ALA A 29 15.68 9.15 7.09
CA ALA A 29 14.97 9.53 5.88
C ALA A 29 13.57 10.05 6.19
N ALA A 30 13.12 11.00 5.37
CA ALA A 30 11.75 11.47 5.36
C ALA A 30 10.87 10.45 4.63
N TYR A 31 9.67 10.25 5.14
CA TYR A 31 8.62 9.48 4.48
C TYR A 31 7.57 10.45 3.94
N GLN A 32 7.29 10.34 2.64
CA GLN A 32 6.42 11.26 1.91
C GLN A 32 5.28 10.47 1.29
N LEU A 33 4.04 10.80 1.66
CA LEU A 33 2.85 10.29 0.98
C LEU A 33 2.68 11.03 -0.35
N ILE A 34 2.58 10.27 -1.43
CA ILE A 34 2.20 10.75 -2.76
C ILE A 34 0.83 10.14 -3.05
N ALA A 35 -0.19 10.99 -3.19
CA ALA A 35 -1.56 10.56 -3.44
C ALA A 35 -2.07 11.19 -4.74
N ASP A 36 -2.32 10.34 -5.73
CA ASP A 36 -3.05 10.68 -6.95
C ASP A 36 -4.48 10.15 -6.80
N GLU A 37 -5.34 10.96 -6.17
CA GLU A 37 -6.71 10.55 -5.85
C GLU A 37 -7.57 10.35 -7.10
N ALA A 38 -7.29 11.08 -8.19
CA ALA A 38 -8.00 10.95 -9.44
C ALA A 38 -7.81 9.53 -10.01
N ASN A 39 -6.55 9.09 -10.11
CA ASN A 39 -6.21 7.79 -10.67
C ASN A 39 -6.17 6.66 -9.63
N GLY A 40 -6.35 6.97 -8.34
CA GLY A 40 -6.38 6.00 -7.26
C GLY A 40 -5.02 5.40 -6.92
N ASN A 41 -3.92 6.14 -7.12
CA ASN A 41 -2.57 5.66 -6.80
C ASN A 41 -2.08 6.31 -5.50
N TYR A 42 -1.66 5.48 -4.54
CA TYR A 42 -1.17 5.93 -3.24
C TYR A 42 0.20 5.30 -2.96
N LEU A 43 1.21 6.14 -2.79
CA LEU A 43 2.60 5.72 -2.65
C LEU A 43 3.22 6.30 -1.40
N LEU A 44 4.05 5.51 -0.72
CA LEU A 44 4.94 6.00 0.32
C LEU A 44 6.37 6.02 -0.19
N LEU A 45 6.88 7.22 -0.46
CA LEU A 45 8.25 7.45 -0.86
C LEU A 45 9.12 7.60 0.40
N ARG A 46 10.22 6.84 0.45
CA ARG A 46 11.32 7.11 1.38
C ARG A 46 12.35 7.99 0.69
N ASN A 47 12.75 9.09 1.32
CA ASN A 47 13.71 10.04 0.79
C ASN A 47 14.65 10.57 1.88
N GLY A 48 15.91 10.16 1.84
CA GLY A 48 16.94 10.70 2.73
C GLY A 48 18.27 9.99 2.58
N TRP A 49 19.08 10.06 3.64
CA TRP A 49 20.43 9.54 3.67
C TRP A 49 20.70 8.91 5.03
N GLN A 50 21.32 7.75 5.05
CA GLN A 50 21.82 7.15 6.28
C GLN A 50 23.34 7.01 6.15
N GLY A 51 24.07 7.90 6.81
CA GLY A 51 25.50 8.07 6.56
C GLY A 51 25.74 8.44 5.10
N GLY A 52 26.61 7.68 4.41
CA GLY A 52 26.91 7.85 2.98
C GLY A 52 25.97 7.10 2.03
N THR A 53 24.96 6.40 2.53
CA THR A 53 24.05 5.59 1.69
C THR A 53 22.75 6.34 1.40
N ARG A 54 22.39 6.41 0.12
CA ARG A 54 21.13 6.99 -0.32
C ARG A 54 19.95 6.08 0.06
N LEU A 55 18.99 6.62 0.80
CA LEU A 55 17.72 5.97 1.08
C LEU A 55 16.65 6.61 0.20
N TYR A 56 16.43 6.05 -0.99
CA TYR A 56 15.46 6.56 -1.95
C TYR A 56 14.66 5.43 -2.60
N GLY A 57 13.34 5.58 -2.67
CA GLY A 57 12.47 4.64 -3.37
C GLY A 57 11.09 4.52 -2.74
N ILE A 58 10.16 3.98 -3.52
CA ILE A 58 8.79 3.66 -3.10
C ILE A 58 8.86 2.41 -2.23
N ILE A 59 8.36 2.51 -1.00
CA ILE A 59 8.37 1.40 -0.04
C ILE A 59 6.98 0.78 0.18
N ILE A 60 5.92 1.51 -0.18
CA ILE A 60 4.54 1.03 -0.21
C ILE A 60 3.88 1.62 -1.45
N HIS A 61 3.12 0.81 -2.18
CA HIS A 61 2.33 1.27 -3.32
C HIS A 61 1.00 0.52 -3.36
N VAL A 62 -0.09 1.28 -3.31
CA VAL A 62 -1.47 0.78 -3.40
C VAL A 62 -2.19 1.45 -4.54
N ASP A 63 -2.80 0.66 -5.42
CA ASP A 63 -3.75 1.15 -6.43
C ASP A 63 -5.17 0.80 -6.04
N VAL A 64 -6.11 1.70 -6.28
CA VAL A 64 -7.54 1.42 -6.22
C VAL A 64 -8.11 1.60 -7.62
N LYS A 65 -8.41 0.47 -8.28
CA LYS A 65 -8.88 0.43 -9.67
C LYS A 65 -10.39 0.65 -9.75
N GLU A 66 -10.87 1.05 -10.93
CA GLU A 66 -12.29 1.36 -11.16
C GLU A 66 -13.21 0.14 -11.03
N ASP A 67 -12.68 -1.06 -11.24
CA ASP A 67 -13.37 -2.34 -11.01
C ASP A 67 -13.62 -2.63 -9.51
N GLY A 68 -13.08 -1.78 -8.62
CA GLY A 68 -13.22 -1.92 -7.18
C GLY A 68 -12.16 -2.80 -6.54
N LYS A 69 -11.12 -3.22 -7.26
CA LYS A 69 -9.99 -3.95 -6.70
C LYS A 69 -8.94 -3.02 -6.11
N VAL A 70 -8.35 -3.47 -5.01
CA VAL A 70 -7.24 -2.81 -4.31
C VAL A 70 -5.97 -3.61 -4.56
N TRP A 71 -5.02 -3.05 -5.29
CA TRP A 71 -3.77 -3.73 -5.62
C TRP A 71 -2.65 -3.24 -4.71
N LEU A 72 -2.09 -4.15 -3.91
CA LEU A 72 -0.86 -3.90 -3.15
C LEU A 72 0.34 -4.23 -4.06
N GLN A 73 0.88 -3.21 -4.73
CA GLN A 73 1.95 -3.34 -5.73
C GLN A 73 3.33 -3.48 -5.09
N GLN A 74 3.52 -2.90 -3.90
CA GLN A 74 4.76 -2.98 -3.13
C GLN A 74 4.44 -2.86 -1.65
N ASP A 75 5.08 -3.69 -0.83
CA ASP A 75 5.01 -3.60 0.62
C ASP A 75 6.34 -4.00 1.27
N ALA A 76 7.13 -3.02 1.68
CA ALA A 76 8.38 -3.22 2.43
C ALA A 76 8.16 -3.22 3.96
N THR A 77 6.96 -3.57 4.44
CA THR A 77 6.61 -3.63 5.87
C THR A 77 6.27 -5.03 6.37
N ASP A 78 6.65 -6.07 5.63
CA ASP A 78 6.34 -7.47 5.94
C ASP A 78 4.82 -7.71 6.07
N LEU A 79 4.07 -7.30 5.05
CA LEU A 79 2.61 -7.48 4.88
C LEU A 79 1.69 -6.71 5.85
N VAL A 80 2.22 -5.81 6.67
CA VAL A 80 1.40 -4.97 7.56
C VAL A 80 0.37 -4.12 6.79
N VAL A 81 0.63 -3.75 5.53
CA VAL A 81 -0.33 -2.96 4.74
C VAL A 81 -1.54 -3.79 4.35
N ALA A 82 -1.35 -5.05 3.95
CA ALA A 82 -2.45 -5.94 3.57
C ALA A 82 -3.43 -6.12 4.74
N ASP A 83 -2.93 -6.42 5.93
CA ASP A 83 -3.74 -6.62 7.13
C ASP A 83 -4.54 -5.35 7.50
N LEU A 84 -3.89 -4.17 7.44
CA LEU A 84 -4.56 -2.90 7.74
C LEU A 84 -5.67 -2.57 6.73
N LEU A 85 -5.49 -2.91 5.45
CA LEU A 85 -6.52 -2.73 4.43
C LEU A 85 -7.74 -3.62 4.73
N LEU A 86 -7.51 -4.88 5.09
CA LEU A 86 -8.57 -5.82 5.48
C LEU A 86 -9.30 -5.35 6.74
N GLU A 87 -8.57 -4.99 7.79
CA GLU A 87 -9.12 -4.49 9.06
C GLU A 87 -10.00 -3.25 8.86
N LYS A 88 -9.60 -2.35 7.96
CA LYS A 88 -10.35 -1.13 7.61
C LYS A 88 -11.54 -1.38 6.67
N GLY A 89 -11.76 -2.63 6.24
CA GLY A 89 -12.95 -3.05 5.53
C GLY A 89 -12.83 -3.08 4.01
N VAL A 90 -11.62 -3.29 3.47
CA VAL A 90 -11.43 -3.86 2.12
C VAL A 90 -11.78 -5.34 2.20
N ALA A 91 -12.61 -5.84 1.28
CA ALA A 91 -12.96 -7.25 1.26
C ALA A 91 -11.76 -8.08 0.78
N ALA A 92 -11.60 -9.30 1.31
CA ALA A 92 -10.47 -10.15 0.95
C ALA A 92 -10.45 -10.47 -0.55
N GLU A 93 -11.62 -10.70 -1.15
CA GLU A 93 -11.79 -10.93 -2.59
C GLU A 93 -11.42 -9.73 -3.48
N ASP A 94 -11.38 -8.52 -2.92
CA ASP A 94 -11.01 -7.30 -3.63
C ASP A 94 -9.53 -6.94 -3.47
N LEU A 95 -8.82 -7.55 -2.52
CA LEU A 95 -7.40 -7.31 -2.28
C LEU A 95 -6.55 -8.18 -3.20
N VAL A 96 -5.73 -7.54 -4.03
CA VAL A 96 -4.80 -8.21 -4.95
C VAL A 96 -3.37 -7.94 -4.51
N LEU A 97 -2.60 -9.00 -4.27
CA LEU A 97 -1.16 -8.91 -4.03
C LEU A 97 -0.41 -8.72 -5.37
N GLY A 98 -0.32 -7.47 -5.81
CA GLY A 98 0.23 -7.08 -7.12
C GLY A 98 1.71 -7.40 -7.30
N PHE A 99 2.48 -7.53 -6.21
CA PHE A 99 3.88 -7.97 -6.25
C PHE A 99 4.05 -9.47 -6.52
N LEU A 100 2.98 -10.26 -6.44
CA LEU A 100 3.00 -11.68 -6.81
C LEU A 100 2.71 -11.87 -8.30
N THR A 101 3.41 -12.82 -8.92
CA THR A 101 3.13 -13.22 -10.30
C THR A 101 1.69 -13.75 -10.42
N PRO A 102 1.04 -13.68 -11.59
CA PRO A 102 -0.31 -14.21 -11.78
C PRO A 102 -0.44 -15.66 -11.33
N THR A 103 0.49 -16.54 -11.70
CA THR A 103 0.49 -17.97 -11.30
C THR A 103 0.57 -18.14 -9.79
N MET A 104 1.45 -17.39 -9.10
CA MET A 104 1.53 -17.47 -7.64
C MET A 104 0.24 -17.01 -6.94
N ARG A 105 -0.50 -16.08 -7.55
CA ARG A 105 -1.80 -15.63 -7.03
C ARG A 105 -2.87 -16.70 -7.18
N GLU A 106 -2.88 -17.42 -8.31
CA GLU A 106 -3.77 -18.55 -8.54
C GLU A 106 -3.48 -19.67 -7.53
N ASP A 107 -2.21 -20.06 -7.37
CA ASP A 107 -1.80 -21.10 -6.41
C ASP A 107 -2.20 -20.75 -4.95
N MET A 108 -2.10 -19.48 -4.56
CA MET A 108 -2.50 -19.02 -3.22
C MET A 108 -4.01 -18.97 -3.03
N ALA A 109 -4.77 -18.65 -4.08
CA ALA A 109 -6.23 -18.66 -4.03
C ALA A 109 -6.76 -20.09 -3.87
N ASP A 110 -6.17 -21.05 -4.59
CA ASP A 110 -6.52 -22.47 -4.49
C ASP A 110 -6.15 -23.07 -3.14
N ALA A 111 -5.03 -22.66 -2.54
CA ALA A 111 -4.62 -23.11 -1.21
C ALA A 111 -5.50 -22.59 -0.06
N ALA A 112 -6.28 -21.52 -0.31
CA ALA A 112 -7.18 -20.91 0.66
C ALA A 112 -8.64 -21.41 0.56
N ALA A 113 -8.95 -22.26 -0.42
CA ALA A 113 -10.25 -22.89 -0.65
C ALA A 113 -10.35 -24.28 0.04
#